data_AF-A0AAU1C0A6-F1
#
_entry.id   AF-A0AAU1C0A6-F1
#
_cell.length_a   1.000
_cell.length_b   1.000
_cell.length_c   1.000
_cell.angle_alpha   90.00
_cell.angle_beta   90.00
_cell.angle_gamma   90.00
#
_symmetry.space_group_name_H-M   'P 1'
#
loop_
_entity.id
_entity.type
_entity.pdbx_description
1 polymer ?
#
loop_
_entity_poly.entity_id
_entity_poly.type
_entity_poly.pdbx_seq_one_letter_code
_entity_poly.pdbx_strand_id
1 'polypeptide(L)'
;MREPPADDAELGFATVLTERFVAVLPSAHPLAAQRAVRVEQLAGSAFVLLPRSVGPPLYDRITDLCTAAGFTPHVVQHAVEWQTVCALVETGLGVSLAPESIRRIRLKGVAFRKIEPGTARTRVAVVWRRNDPNPLVARLLAMLDEGLLGRSAPRY
;
A
#
# COMPACT_ATOMS: atom_id res chain seq x y z
N MET A 1 -2.82 -8.77 -8.23
CA MET A 1 -2.38 -9.35 -6.94
C MET A 1 -1.43 -8.40 -6.23
N ARG A 2 -1.49 -8.32 -4.91
CA ARG A 2 -0.58 -7.52 -4.08
C ARG A 2 0.55 -8.42 -3.60
N GLU A 3 1.78 -8.08 -3.97
CA GLU A 3 2.96 -8.97 -3.97
C GLU A 3 2.75 -10.24 -4.85
N PRO A 4 3.61 -10.51 -5.85
CA PRO A 4 3.51 -11.74 -6.63
C PRO A 4 3.75 -12.98 -5.76
N PRO A 5 3.14 -14.13 -6.10
CA PRO A 5 3.39 -15.39 -5.41
C PRO A 5 4.86 -15.81 -5.56
N ALA A 6 5.31 -16.69 -4.66
CA ALA A 6 6.62 -17.35 -4.79
C ALA A 6 6.65 -18.18 -6.09
N ASP A 7 7.85 -18.39 -6.63
CA ASP A 7 8.10 -18.95 -7.97
C ASP A 7 7.35 -20.28 -8.19
N ASP A 8 6.21 -20.21 -8.85
CA ASP A 8 5.35 -21.35 -9.20
C ASP A 8 5.57 -21.67 -10.69
N ALA A 9 5.90 -22.94 -10.97
CA ALA A 9 6.23 -23.39 -12.31
C ALA A 9 5.05 -23.24 -13.30
N GLU A 10 3.80 -23.29 -12.82
CA GLU A 10 2.61 -23.18 -13.67
C GLU A 10 2.13 -21.74 -13.86
N LEU A 11 2.57 -20.80 -13.00
CA LEU A 11 2.13 -19.42 -13.01
C LEU A 11 3.22 -18.46 -13.50
N GLY A 12 2.85 -17.59 -14.43
CA GLY A 12 3.64 -16.42 -14.80
C GLY A 12 3.21 -15.22 -13.94
N PHE A 13 4.15 -14.31 -13.69
CA PHE A 13 3.88 -13.06 -12.99
C PHE A 13 4.68 -11.91 -13.58
N ALA A 14 4.10 -10.71 -13.56
CA ALA A 14 4.74 -9.48 -13.97
C ALA A 14 4.32 -8.35 -13.03
N THR A 15 5.30 -7.59 -12.54
CA THR A 15 5.02 -6.43 -11.68
C THR A 15 4.52 -5.28 -12.52
N VAL A 16 3.30 -4.81 -12.23
CA VAL A 16 2.64 -3.71 -12.96
C VAL A 16 2.88 -2.36 -12.26
N LEU A 17 3.00 -2.38 -10.94
CA LEU A 17 3.21 -1.18 -10.15
C LEU A 17 4.11 -1.51 -8.97
N THR A 18 5.11 -0.68 -8.76
CA THR A 18 5.84 -0.61 -7.49
C THR A 18 5.53 0.75 -6.88
N GLU A 19 5.04 0.76 -5.64
CA GLU A 19 4.63 1.99 -5.00
C GLU A 19 5.14 2.11 -3.57
N ARG A 20 5.22 3.37 -3.12
CA ARG A 20 5.62 3.75 -1.76
C ARG A 20 4.50 3.56 -0.76
N PHE A 21 4.87 3.63 0.51
CA PHE A 21 3.91 3.81 1.60
C PHE A 21 3.75 5.29 1.96
N VAL A 22 2.57 5.60 2.49
CA VAL A 22 2.17 6.91 3.02
C VAL A 22 1.50 6.70 4.37
N ALA A 23 1.65 7.68 5.25
CA ALA A 23 0.84 7.77 6.45
C ALA A 23 -0.53 8.33 6.10
N VAL A 24 -1.55 7.77 6.73
CA VAL A 24 -2.95 8.19 6.66
C VAL A 24 -3.31 8.71 8.03
N LEU A 25 -3.61 10.01 8.10
CA LEU A 25 -3.81 10.73 9.35
C LEU A 25 -5.16 11.45 9.31
N PRO A 26 -5.84 11.63 10.45
CA PRO A 26 -6.92 12.61 10.54
C PRO A 26 -6.38 13.99 10.14
N SER A 27 -7.17 14.80 9.41
CA SER A 27 -6.73 16.14 8.99
C SER A 27 -6.36 17.06 10.16
N ALA A 28 -6.92 16.83 11.34
CA ALA A 28 -6.62 17.56 12.58
C ALA A 28 -5.39 17.04 13.33
N HIS A 29 -4.79 15.93 12.91
CA HIS A 29 -3.61 15.35 13.58
C HIS A 29 -2.41 16.30 13.46
N PRO A 30 -1.57 16.49 14.50
CA PRO A 30 -0.43 17.43 14.44
C PRO A 30 0.53 17.17 13.26
N LEU A 31 0.81 15.90 12.97
CA LEU A 31 1.65 15.50 11.84
C LEU A 31 1.00 15.74 10.46
N ALA A 32 -0.32 15.97 10.40
CA ALA A 32 -1.01 16.26 9.15
C ALA A 32 -0.57 17.60 8.53
N ALA A 33 -0.01 18.53 9.32
CA ALA A 33 0.53 19.79 8.78
C ALA A 33 1.88 19.60 8.06
N GLN A 34 2.60 18.51 8.34
CA GLN A 34 3.92 18.26 7.77
C GLN A 34 3.82 17.81 6.31
N ARG A 35 4.92 17.89 5.54
CA ARG A 35 4.96 17.39 4.15
C ARG A 35 5.26 15.88 4.09
N ALA A 36 6.05 15.41 5.03
CA ALA A 36 6.43 14.03 5.23
C ALA A 36 6.48 13.74 6.74
N VAL A 37 6.38 12.47 7.10
CA VAL A 37 6.41 11.99 8.48
C VAL A 37 7.41 10.84 8.58
N ARG A 38 8.13 10.75 9.69
CA ARG A 38 8.93 9.58 10.05
C ARG A 38 8.02 8.57 10.76
N VAL A 39 8.21 7.28 10.49
CA VAL A 39 7.34 6.22 11.07
C VAL A 39 7.37 6.25 12.60
N GLU A 40 8.54 6.50 13.19
CA GLU A 40 8.73 6.64 14.65
C GLU A 40 7.88 7.74 15.29
N GLN A 41 7.47 8.77 14.54
CA GLN A 41 6.58 9.82 15.05
C GLN A 41 5.14 9.31 15.25
N LEU A 42 4.80 8.15 14.70
CA LEU A 42 3.52 7.48 14.91
C LEU A 42 3.55 6.54 16.12
N ALA A 43 4.70 6.38 16.78
CA ALA A 43 4.81 5.59 18.00
C ALA A 43 3.82 6.12 19.07
N GLY A 44 3.13 5.21 19.75
CA GLY A 44 2.10 5.54 20.73
C GLY A 44 0.73 5.93 20.15
N SER A 45 0.59 6.05 18.83
CA SER A 45 -0.71 6.25 18.19
C SER A 45 -1.51 4.96 18.13
N ALA A 46 -2.85 5.05 18.20
CA ALA A 46 -3.74 3.95 17.85
C ALA A 46 -3.73 3.71 16.32
N PHE A 47 -3.76 2.46 15.88
CA PHE A 47 -3.75 2.08 14.47
C PHE A 47 -5.08 1.48 14.01
N VAL A 48 -5.50 1.88 12.80
CA VAL A 48 -6.58 1.24 12.06
C VAL A 48 -5.99 0.60 10.81
N LEU A 49 -6.06 -0.73 10.70
CA LEU A 49 -5.42 -1.50 9.62
C LEU A 49 -6.38 -2.50 8.98
N LEU A 50 -6.07 -2.95 7.77
CA LEU A 50 -6.69 -4.17 7.26
C LEU A 50 -6.28 -5.35 8.14
N PRO A 51 -7.15 -6.35 8.34
CA PRO A 51 -6.74 -7.57 9.03
C PRO A 51 -5.73 -8.34 8.18
N ARG A 52 -4.81 -9.04 8.85
CA ARG A 52 -3.78 -9.84 8.18
C ARG A 52 -4.36 -10.85 7.21
N SER A 53 -5.55 -11.41 7.48
CA SER A 53 -6.24 -12.36 6.59
C SER A 53 -6.61 -11.80 5.22
N VAL A 54 -6.82 -10.49 5.08
CA VAL A 54 -7.22 -9.84 3.82
C VAL A 54 -6.01 -9.48 2.96
N GLY A 55 -4.86 -9.20 3.59
CA GLY A 55 -3.63 -8.87 2.87
C GLY A 55 -2.40 -9.17 3.69
N PRO A 56 -2.03 -10.46 3.87
CA PRO A 56 -0.95 -10.84 4.78
C PRO A 56 0.38 -10.16 4.45
N PRO A 57 0.87 -10.15 3.19
CA PRO A 57 2.14 -9.52 2.85
C PRO A 57 2.15 -8.01 3.13
N LEU A 58 1.00 -7.36 2.92
CA LEU A 58 0.87 -5.93 3.16
C LEU A 58 0.84 -5.60 4.65
N TYR A 59 0.09 -6.37 5.43
CA TYR A 59 0.03 -6.24 6.87
C TYR A 59 1.40 -6.45 7.51
N ASP A 60 2.10 -7.51 7.08
CA ASP A 60 3.44 -7.82 7.56
C ASP A 60 4.39 -6.67 7.21
N ARG A 61 4.32 -6.13 5.99
CA ARG A 61 5.15 -4.98 5.58
C ARG A 61 4.90 -3.71 6.39
N ILE A 62 3.66 -3.45 6.79
CA ILE A 62 3.31 -2.31 7.65
C ILE A 62 3.85 -2.55 9.07
N THR A 63 3.71 -3.76 9.59
CA THR A 63 4.22 -4.14 10.91
C THR A 63 5.76 -4.07 10.95
N ASP A 64 6.43 -4.51 9.89
CA ASP A 64 7.89 -4.41 9.73
C ASP A 64 8.35 -2.95 9.73
N LEU A 65 7.62 -2.06 9.05
CA LEU A 65 7.91 -0.62 9.02
C LEU A 65 7.88 0.00 10.42
N CYS A 66 6.84 -0.32 11.20
CA CYS A 66 6.75 0.14 12.59
C CYS A 66 7.87 -0.48 13.44
N THR A 67 8.12 -1.78 13.30
CA THR A 67 9.12 -2.50 14.09
C THR A 67 10.52 -1.97 13.82
N ALA A 68 10.86 -1.71 12.55
CA ALA A 68 12.12 -1.07 12.16
C ALA A 68 12.25 0.37 12.69
N ALA A 69 11.13 1.04 12.98
CA ALA A 69 11.07 2.35 13.62
C ALA A 69 11.02 2.27 15.16
N GLY A 70 11.15 1.07 15.73
CA GLY A 70 11.29 0.87 17.18
C GLY A 70 9.99 0.63 17.95
N PHE A 71 8.85 0.35 17.27
CA PHE A 71 7.59 0.05 17.96
C PHE A 71 6.71 -0.96 17.21
N THR A 72 5.81 -1.62 17.93
CA THR A 72 4.75 -2.46 17.34
C THR A 72 3.46 -1.64 17.26
N PRO A 73 2.73 -1.62 16.13
CA PRO A 73 1.51 -0.83 16.01
C PRO A 73 0.44 -1.35 16.97
N HIS A 74 -0.12 -0.47 17.80
CA HIS A 74 -1.28 -0.79 18.64
C HIS A 74 -2.56 -0.71 17.82
N VAL A 75 -2.96 -1.83 17.21
CA VAL A 75 -4.13 -1.87 16.33
C VAL A 75 -5.42 -1.94 17.16
N VAL A 76 -6.21 -0.87 17.12
CA VAL A 76 -7.47 -0.77 17.87
C VAL A 76 -8.70 -1.18 17.05
N GLN A 77 -8.58 -1.18 15.73
CA GLN A 77 -9.67 -1.55 14.82
C GLN A 77 -9.14 -2.14 13.52
N HIS A 78 -9.83 -3.18 13.07
CA HIS A 78 -9.65 -3.75 11.73
C HIS A 78 -10.82 -3.38 10.81
N ALA A 79 -10.52 -3.11 9.54
CA ALA A 79 -11.55 -2.94 8.50
C ALA A 79 -11.09 -3.58 7.19
N VAL A 80 -12.01 -4.21 6.46
CA VAL A 80 -11.63 -5.06 5.31
C VAL A 80 -11.43 -4.27 4.01
N GLU A 81 -11.91 -3.02 3.93
CA GLU A 81 -11.66 -2.10 2.82
C GLU A 81 -10.92 -0.81 3.25
N TRP A 82 -10.11 -0.28 2.33
CA TRP A 82 -9.39 0.97 2.56
C TRP A 82 -10.29 2.19 2.74
N GLN A 83 -11.47 2.21 2.09
CA GLN A 83 -12.48 3.26 2.28
C GLN A 83 -12.89 3.32 3.75
N THR A 84 -13.17 2.16 4.34
CA THR A 84 -13.57 2.02 5.74
C THR A 84 -12.42 2.39 6.68
N VAL A 85 -11.18 1.95 6.40
CA VAL A 85 -10.00 2.41 7.15
C VAL A 85 -9.88 3.93 7.13
N CYS A 86 -9.97 4.55 5.95
CA CYS A 86 -9.87 6.01 5.84
C CYS A 86 -11.01 6.73 6.57
N ALA A 87 -12.24 6.22 6.53
CA ALA A 87 -13.37 6.79 7.27
C ALA A 87 -13.16 6.71 8.79
N LEU A 88 -12.62 5.61 9.31
CA LEU A 88 -12.29 5.47 10.72
C LEU A 88 -11.11 6.36 11.14
N VAL A 89 -10.14 6.57 10.25
CA VAL A 89 -9.07 7.56 10.49
C VAL A 89 -9.64 8.98 10.50
N GLU A 90 -10.58 9.31 9.59
CA GLU A 90 -11.24 10.62 9.56
C GLU A 90 -11.96 10.95 10.87
N THR A 91 -12.58 9.97 11.53
CA THR A 91 -13.23 10.17 12.84
C THR A 91 -12.25 10.32 14.00
N GLY A 92 -10.94 10.17 13.76
CA GLY A 92 -9.90 10.28 14.78
C GLY A 92 -9.67 9.00 15.59
N LEU A 93 -10.23 7.85 15.16
CA LEU A 93 -10.04 6.57 15.87
C LEU A 93 -8.57 6.13 15.93
N GLY A 94 -7.77 6.56 14.95
CA GLY A 94 -6.35 6.28 14.91
C GLY A 94 -5.70 6.77 13.62
N VAL A 95 -4.50 6.25 13.35
CA VAL A 95 -3.72 6.48 12.14
C VAL A 95 -3.59 5.18 11.33
N SER A 96 -3.08 5.27 10.11
CA SER A 96 -2.76 4.10 9.30
C SER A 96 -1.49 4.30 8.47
N LEU A 97 -0.92 3.20 7.98
CA LEU A 97 0.06 3.19 6.91
C LEU A 97 -0.56 2.47 5.72
N ALA A 98 -0.51 3.11 4.55
CA ALA A 98 -1.14 2.63 3.34
C ALA A 98 -0.18 2.76 2.15
N PRO A 99 -0.36 1.96 1.08
CA PRO A 99 0.28 2.30 -0.20
C PRO A 99 -0.17 3.66 -0.73
N GLU A 100 0.67 4.28 -1.54
CA GLU A 100 0.46 5.62 -2.10
C GLU A 100 -0.80 5.71 -2.98
N SER A 101 -1.20 4.64 -3.67
CA SER A 101 -2.38 4.57 -4.54
C SER A 101 -3.69 4.85 -3.80
N ILE A 102 -3.76 4.57 -2.49
CA ILE A 102 -4.96 4.76 -1.66
C ILE A 102 -5.31 6.24 -1.47
N ARG A 103 -4.37 7.15 -1.72
CA ARG A 103 -4.62 8.60 -1.80
C ARG A 103 -5.73 8.99 -2.78
N ARG A 104 -6.07 8.10 -3.74
CA ARG A 104 -7.14 8.30 -4.71
C ARG A 104 -8.55 8.25 -4.10
N ILE A 105 -8.73 7.71 -2.89
CA ILE A 105 -10.03 7.63 -2.19
C ILE A 105 -10.60 9.02 -1.83
N ARG A 106 -9.78 10.09 -1.83
CA ARG A 106 -10.21 11.51 -1.79
C ARG A 106 -11.22 11.85 -0.66
N LEU A 107 -10.97 11.40 0.57
CA LEU A 107 -11.73 11.81 1.75
C LEU A 107 -11.21 13.14 2.31
N LYS A 108 -12.10 14.11 2.57
CA LYS A 108 -11.72 15.49 2.95
C LYS A 108 -11.13 15.58 4.37
N GLY A 109 -11.56 14.72 5.30
CA GLY A 109 -11.03 14.70 6.68
C GLY A 109 -9.78 13.85 6.88
N VAL A 110 -9.13 13.40 5.80
CA VAL A 110 -7.92 12.58 5.86
C VAL A 110 -6.74 13.27 5.16
N ALA A 111 -5.63 13.36 5.87
CA ALA A 111 -4.35 13.80 5.35
C ALA A 111 -3.47 12.59 5.01
N PHE A 112 -3.00 12.54 3.76
CA PHE A 112 -1.99 11.57 3.33
C PHE A 112 -0.62 12.22 3.31
N ARG A 113 0.36 11.64 4.03
CA ARG A 113 1.73 12.17 4.12
C ARG A 113 2.76 11.15 3.69
N LYS A 114 3.78 11.62 2.98
CA LYS A 114 4.91 10.76 2.59
C LYS A 114 5.60 10.25 3.85
N ILE A 115 6.12 9.04 3.80
CA ILE A 115 6.93 8.48 4.88
C ILE A 115 8.40 8.72 4.57
N GLU A 116 9.19 9.10 5.57
CA GLU A 116 10.64 9.19 5.50
C GLU A 116 11.33 8.28 6.55
N PRO A 117 12.40 7.54 6.16
CA PRO A 117 12.91 7.41 4.79
C PRO A 117 11.93 6.61 3.91
N GLY A 118 11.60 7.16 2.75
CA GLY A 118 10.61 6.59 1.84
C GLY A 118 11.18 5.44 1.02
N THR A 119 11.78 4.43 1.67
CA THR A 119 12.48 3.29 1.04
C THR A 119 11.61 2.05 0.94
N ALA A 120 10.65 1.85 1.84
CA ALA A 120 9.72 0.73 1.76
C ALA A 120 8.84 0.82 0.51
N ARG A 121 8.66 -0.32 -0.15
CA ARG A 121 7.82 -0.48 -1.34
C ARG A 121 6.89 -1.67 -1.16
N THR A 122 5.78 -1.63 -1.89
CA THR A 122 4.89 -2.76 -2.14
C THR A 122 4.60 -2.84 -3.62
N ARG A 123 4.34 -4.04 -4.11
CA ARG A 123 4.11 -4.32 -5.53
C ARG A 123 2.69 -4.75 -5.81
N VAL A 124 2.20 -4.36 -6.98
CA VAL A 124 1.03 -4.92 -7.62
C VAL A 124 1.51 -5.67 -8.85
N ALA A 125 1.16 -6.94 -8.93
CA ALA A 125 1.49 -7.83 -10.04
C ALA A 125 0.23 -8.36 -10.71
N VAL A 126 0.34 -8.62 -12.01
CA VAL A 126 -0.57 -9.54 -12.71
C VAL A 126 0.01 -10.94 -12.61
N VAL A 127 -0.89 -11.92 -12.52
CA VAL A 127 -0.56 -13.35 -12.42
C VAL A 127 -1.46 -14.08 -13.41
N TRP A 128 -0.87 -14.99 -14.17
CA TRP A 128 -1.56 -15.78 -15.19
C TRP A 128 -0.99 -17.20 -15.22
N ARG A 129 -1.71 -18.13 -15.81
CA ARG A 129 -1.17 -19.47 -16.10
C ARG A 129 -0.21 -19.37 -17.28
N ARG A 130 1.02 -19.88 -17.16
CA ARG A 130 2.05 -19.73 -18.22
C ARG A 130 1.59 -20.27 -19.57
N ASN A 131 0.86 -21.38 -19.57
CA ASN A 131 0.33 -22.04 -20.77
C ASN A 131 -1.17 -21.78 -20.94
N ASP A 132 -1.64 -20.57 -20.64
CA ASP A 132 -3.05 -20.21 -20.86
C ASP A 132 -3.35 -20.13 -22.37
N PRO A 133 -4.28 -20.94 -22.90
CA PRO A 133 -4.58 -20.95 -24.34
C PRO A 133 -5.40 -19.73 -24.80
N ASN A 134 -5.89 -18.89 -23.88
CA ASN A 134 -6.75 -17.77 -24.23
C ASN A 134 -5.94 -16.62 -24.87
N PRO A 135 -6.20 -16.25 -26.14
CA PRO A 135 -5.46 -15.18 -26.81
C PRO A 135 -5.64 -13.80 -26.14
N LEU A 136 -6.69 -13.60 -25.34
CA LEU A 136 -6.88 -12.37 -24.56
C LEU A 136 -5.82 -12.21 -23.47
N VAL A 137 -5.33 -13.32 -22.88
CA VAL A 137 -4.26 -13.27 -21.88
C VAL A 137 -2.97 -12.81 -22.53
N ALA A 138 -2.57 -13.44 -23.65
CA ALA A 138 -1.38 -13.04 -24.40
C ALA A 138 -1.44 -11.56 -24.83
N ARG A 139 -2.59 -11.10 -25.31
CA ARG A 139 -2.79 -9.69 -25.71
C ARG A 139 -2.69 -8.73 -24.53
N LEU A 140 -3.29 -9.06 -23.39
CA LEU A 140 -3.20 -8.24 -22.18
C LEU A 140 -1.75 -8.12 -21.71
N LEU A 141 -0.99 -9.22 -21.73
CA LEU A 141 0.43 -9.22 -21.32
C LEU A 141 1.28 -8.36 -22.24
N ALA A 142 1.11 -8.46 -23.57
CA ALA A 142 1.80 -7.61 -24.52
C ALA A 142 1.51 -6.11 -24.30
N MET A 143 0.24 -5.76 -24.04
CA MET A 143 -0.13 -4.37 -23.73
C MET A 143 0.49 -3.87 -22.41
N LEU A 144 0.63 -4.76 -21.41
CA LEU A 144 1.27 -4.42 -20.15
C LEU A 144 2.78 -4.20 -20.34
N ASP A 145 3.45 -5.04 -21.13
CA ASP A 145 4.89 -4.89 -21.42
C ASP A 145 5.18 -3.57 -22.14
N GLU A 146 4.41 -3.22 -23.18
CA GLU A 146 4.53 -1.93 -23.86
C GLU A 146 4.27 -0.75 -22.91
N GLY A 147 3.23 -0.84 -22.08
CA GLY A 147 2.89 0.18 -21.10
C GLY A 147 3.91 0.33 -19.96
N LEU A 148 4.59 -0.75 -19.57
CA LEU A 148 5.65 -0.75 -18.56
C LEU A 148 6.94 -0.14 -19.10
N LEU A 149 7.28 -0.43 -20.37
CA LEU A 149 8.41 0.20 -21.06
C LEU A 149 8.19 1.72 -21.22
N GLY A 150 6.96 2.16 -21.50
CA GLY A 150 6.61 3.59 -21.63
C GLY A 150 6.54 4.38 -20.30
N ARG A 151 6.45 3.70 -19.14
CA ARG A 151 6.38 4.34 -17.80
C ARG A 151 7.73 4.48 -17.10
N SER A 152 8.82 4.05 -17.72
CA SER A 152 10.17 4.11 -17.15
C SER A 152 10.82 5.50 -17.15
N ALA A 153 10.15 6.54 -17.66
CA ALA A 153 10.62 7.93 -17.54
C ALA A 153 10.02 8.60 -16.29
N PRO A 154 10.85 9.06 -15.31
CA PRO A 154 10.34 9.85 -14.19
C PRO A 154 9.87 11.20 -14.73
N ARG A 155 8.55 11.46 -14.67
CA ARG A 155 8.03 12.82 -14.79
C ARG A 155 8.39 13.57 -13.50
N TYR A 156 9.52 14.29 -13.54
CA TYR A 156 9.83 15.38 -12.62
C TYR A 156 9.21 16.68 -13.11
#